data_AF-A0A359GSY3-F1
#
_entry.id   AF-A0A359GSY3-F1
#
_cell.length_a   1.000
_cell.length_b   1.000
_cell.length_c   1.000
_cell.angle_alpha   90.00
_cell.angle_beta   90.00
_cell.angle_gamma   90.00
#
_symmetry.space_group_name_H-M   'P 1'
#
loop_
_entity.id
_entity.type
_entity.pdbx_description
1 polymer ?
#
loop_
_entity_poly.entity_id
_entity_poly.type
_entity_poly.pdbx_seq_one_letter_code
_entity_poly.pdbx_strand_id
1 'polypeptide(L)' 'GSILSGALAGEQLARLHMSDDYREVIVEETLAYDMGRIRDVRQGPDGYIYLAISDGNGAGRGNFETTEIVRLEPID' A
#
# COMPACT_ATOMS: atom_id res chain seq x y z
N GLY A 1 4.23 15.88 5.46
CA GLY A 1 3.42 14.78 4.88
C GLY A 1 4.05 13.46 5.27
N SER A 2 3.40 12.33 4.94
CA SER A 2 3.98 10.99 5.13
C SER A 2 4.15 10.32 3.78
N ILE A 3 5.07 9.36 3.70
CA ILE A 3 5.18 8.46 2.54
C ILE A 3 4.31 7.24 2.82
N LEU A 4 3.58 6.77 1.81
CA LEU A 4 2.88 5.49 1.87
C LEU A 4 3.64 4.48 1.00
N SER A 5 3.90 3.30 1.56
CA SER A 5 4.63 2.23 0.90
C SER A 5 3.82 0.95 0.91
N GLY A 6 3.48 0.43 -0.28
CA GLY A 6 2.88 -0.89 -0.44
C GLY A 6 3.96 -1.96 -0.57
N ALA A 7 3.78 -3.10 0.09
CA ALA A 7 4.70 -4.24 0.02
C ALA A 7 4.12 -5.39 -0.82
N LEU A 8 4.95 -5.95 -1.69
CA LEU A 8 4.59 -7.17 -2.44
C LEU A 8 4.65 -8.39 -1.53
N ALA A 9 5.85 -8.86 -1.18
CA ALA A 9 6.00 -10.07 -0.36
C ALA A 9 5.60 -9.85 1.11
N GLY A 10 5.70 -8.62 1.62
CA GLY A 10 5.29 -8.28 2.97
C GLY A 10 3.79 -8.02 3.13
N GLU A 11 3.03 -7.94 2.03
CA GLU A 11 1.56 -7.83 2.03
C GLU A 11 0.99 -6.77 2.99
N GLN A 12 1.67 -5.63 3.09
CA GLN A 12 1.34 -4.55 4.01
C GLN A 12 1.36 -3.18 3.32
N LEU A 13 0.57 -2.26 3.88
CA LEU A 13 0.68 -0.81 3.65
C LEU A 13 1.33 -0.17 4.86
N ALA A 14 2.49 0.44 4.66
CA ALA A 14 3.19 1.21 5.68
C ALA A 14 3.04 2.71 5.46
N ARG A 15 2.87 3.45 6.55
CA ARG A 15 3.01 4.91 6.61
C ARG A 15 4.35 5.25 7.24
N LEU A 16 5.16 5.98 6.50
CA LEU A 16 6.51 6.37 6.90
C LEU A 16 6.55 7.87 7.21
N HIS A 17 7.03 8.19 8.41
CA HIS A 17 7.39 9.55 8.78
C HIS A 17 8.89 9.72 8.61
N MET A 18 9.27 10.73 7.85
CA MET A 18 10.66 11.04 7.55
C MET A 18 11.22 12.05 8.56
N SER A 19 12.54 12.02 8.76
CA SER A 19 13.28 13.12 9.41
C SER A 19 13.04 14.45 8.69
N ASP A 20 13.33 15.56 9.37
CA ASP A 20 13.18 16.91 8.79
C ASP A 20 14.01 17.12 7.51
N ASP A 21 15.13 16.41 7.37
CA ASP A 21 16.01 16.43 6.19
C ASP A 21 15.69 15.32 5.16
N TYR A 22 14.63 14.53 5.41
CA TYR A 22 14.13 13.45 4.55
C TYR A 22 15.12 12.32 4.24
N ARG A 23 16.16 12.14 5.06
CA ARG A 23 17.17 11.08 4.85
C ARG A 23 16.88 9.79 5.59
N GLU A 24 16.06 9.84 6.64
CA GLU A 24 15.80 8.70 7.51
C GLU A 24 14.30 8.54 7.76
N VAL A 25 13.86 7.29 7.89
CA VAL A 25 12.53 6.97 8.42
C VAL A 25 12.62 6.97 9.93
N ILE A 26 11.88 7.84 10.60
CA ILE A 26 11.88 7.98 12.06
C ILE A 26 10.70 7.28 12.73
N VAL A 27 9.60 7.03 11.99
CA VAL A 27 8.46 6.23 12.42
C VAL A 27 7.93 5.44 11.23
N GLU A 28 7.60 4.17 11.46
CA GLU A 28 6.88 3.29 10.54
C GLU A 28 5.62 2.76 11.23
N GLU A 29 4.47 2.95 10.59
CA GLU A 29 3.17 2.46 11.06
C GLU A 29 2.55 1.55 10.00
N THR A 30 2.15 0.34 10.37
CA THR A 30 1.37 -0.53 9.48
C THR A 30 -0.10 -0.10 9.50
N LEU A 31 -0.61 0.38 8.37
CA LEU A 31 -1.99 0.84 8.23
C LEU A 31 -2.94 -0.27 7.78
N ALA A 32 -2.44 -1.22 7.00
CA ALA A 32 -3.19 -2.38 6.52
C ALA A 32 -2.23 -3.56 6.28
N TYR A 33 -2.70 -4.77 6.50
CA TYR A 33 -1.95 -6.01 6.33
C TYR A 33 -2.92 -7.16 6.03
N ASP A 34 -2.42 -8.32 5.59
CA ASP A 34 -3.20 -9.51 5.25
C ASP A 34 -4.27 -9.30 4.17
N MET A 35 -4.10 -8.27 3.34
CA MET A 35 -4.98 -8.02 2.18
C MET A 35 -4.41 -8.64 0.90
N GLY A 36 -3.21 -9.22 0.94
CA GLY A 36 -2.45 -9.66 -0.23
C GLY A 36 -1.44 -8.60 -0.71
N ARG A 37 -0.87 -8.84 -1.88
CA ARG A 37 0.29 -8.06 -2.36
C ARG A 37 -0.13 -6.69 -2.89
N ILE A 38 0.39 -5.62 -2.30
CA ILE A 38 0.04 -4.24 -2.68
C ILE A 38 0.97 -3.73 -3.79
N ARG A 39 0.42 -3.59 -5.01
CA ARG A 39 1.13 -3.25 -6.25
C ARG A 39 1.31 -1.76 -6.48
N ASP A 40 0.31 -0.96 -6.13
CA ASP A 40 0.30 0.48 -6.31
C ASP A 40 -0.48 1.13 -5.16
N VAL A 41 -0.08 2.35 -4.82
CA VAL A 41 -0.69 3.18 -3.78
C VAL A 41 -0.82 4.59 -4.33
N ARG A 42 -2.04 5.12 -4.42
CA ARG A 42 -2.28 6.48 -4.92
C ARG A 42 -3.27 7.26 -4.09
N GLN A 43 -3.01 8.55 -3.96
CA GLN A 43 -4.03 9.49 -3.52
C GLN A 43 -4.88 9.91 -4.71
N GLY A 44 -6.19 9.74 -4.60
CA GLY A 44 -7.16 10.23 -5.58
C GLY A 44 -7.35 11.75 -5.50
N PRO A 45 -7.97 12.37 -6.52
CA PRO A 45 -8.32 13.79 -6.49
C PRO A 45 -9.36 14.14 -5.41
N ASP A 46 -10.05 13.13 -4.89
CA ASP A 46 -10.99 13.17 -3.76
C ASP A 46 -10.28 13.10 -2.38
N GLY A 47 -8.96 12.96 -2.37
CA GLY A 47 -8.15 12.93 -1.15
C GLY A 47 -7.99 11.55 -0.52
N TYR A 48 -8.72 10.53 -0.99
CA TYR A 48 -8.65 9.16 -0.47
C TYR A 48 -7.43 8.40 -0.97
N ILE A 49 -7.02 7.39 -0.22
CA ILE A 49 -5.94 6.47 -0.62
C ILE A 49 -6.54 5.23 -1.27
N TYR A 50 -6.05 4.92 -2.46
CA TYR A 50 -6.42 3.76 -3.25
C TYR A 50 -5.26 2.77 -3.34
N LEU A 51 -5.57 1.49 -3.17
CA LEU A 51 -4.60 0.39 -3.22
C LEU A 51 -4.95 -0.53 -4.39
N ALA A 52 -3.94 -0.91 -5.18
CA ALA A 52 -4.05 -2.01 -6.12
C ALA A 52 -3.54 -3.30 -5.48
N ILE A 53 -4.42 -4.28 -5.30
CA ILE A 53 -4.14 -5.51 -4.56
C ILE A 53 -4.18 -6.70 -5.52
N SER A 54 -3.12 -7.49 -5.51
CA SER A 54 -2.93 -8.61 -6.42
C SER A 54 -2.69 -9.88 -5.62
N ASP A 55 -3.73 -10.70 -5.52
CA ASP A 55 -3.71 -12.08 -5.05
C ASP A 55 -3.07 -13.04 -6.08
N GLY A 56 -3.09 -12.67 -7.37
CA GLY A 56 -2.63 -13.49 -8.49
C GLY A 56 -1.29 -13.10 -9.12
N ASN A 57 -0.35 -14.04 -9.11
CA ASN A 57 0.61 -14.43 -10.17
C ASN A 57 1.33 -13.41 -11.06
N GLY A 58 1.60 -12.18 -10.62
CA GLY A 58 2.57 -11.34 -11.34
C GLY A 58 4.04 -11.75 -11.18
N ALA A 59 4.31 -13.01 -10.76
CA ALA A 59 5.59 -13.72 -10.83
C ALA A 59 5.55 -14.93 -11.81
N GLY A 60 4.44 -15.12 -12.56
CA GLY A 60 4.38 -16.02 -13.71
C GLY A 60 4.07 -17.50 -13.45
N ARG A 61 3.49 -17.88 -12.31
CA ARG A 61 3.11 -19.29 -12.03
C ARG A 61 1.65 -19.43 -11.57
N GLY A 62 0.72 -19.43 -12.52
CA GLY A 62 -0.69 -19.84 -12.33
C GLY A 62 -1.69 -18.95 -13.07
N ASN A 63 -2.98 -19.10 -12.76
CA ASN A 63 -4.05 -18.34 -13.41
C ASN A 63 -4.01 -16.86 -13.02
N PHE A 64 -4.42 -15.99 -13.95
CA PHE A 64 -4.52 -14.56 -13.73
C PHE A 64 -5.86 -14.25 -13.07
N GLU A 65 -5.81 -13.76 -11.84
CA GLU A 65 -6.96 -13.18 -11.15
C GLU A 65 -6.94 -11.65 -11.36
N THR A 66 -8.12 -11.04 -11.37
CA THR A 66 -8.24 -9.59 -11.59
C THR A 66 -7.73 -8.84 -10.37
N THR A 67 -6.78 -7.93 -10.57
CA THR A 67 -6.30 -7.03 -9.51
C THR A 67 -7.46 -6.18 -8.97
N GLU A 68 -7.72 -6.28 -7.67
CA GLU A 68 -8.71 -5.45 -7.00
C GLU A 68 -8.15 -4.04 -6.77
N ILE A 69 -9.01 -3.03 -6.93
CA ILE A 69 -8.73 -1.67 -6.49
C ILE A 69 -9.63 -1.37 -5.30
N VAL A 70 -9.03 -1.13 -4.14
CA VAL A 70 -9.75 -0.79 -2.91
C VAL A 70 -9.43 0.62 -2.46
N ARG A 71 -10.37 1.24 -1.73
CA ARG A 71 -10.22 2.57 -1.13
C ARG A 71 -10.13 2.42 0.38
N LEU A 72 -9.20 3.12 1.02
CA LEU A 72 -9.15 3.22 2.47
C LEU A 72 -10.11 4.31 2.94
N GLU A 73 -11.07 3.92 3.76
CA GLU A 73 -11.96 4.85 4.47
C GLU A 73 -11.38 5.14 5.86
N PRO A 74 -11.30 6.42 6.27
CA PRO A 74 -11.09 6.77 7.68
C PRO A 74 -12.17 6.13 8.54
N ILE A 75 -11.77 5.57 9.68
CA ILE A 75 -12.71 5.22 10.75
C ILE A 75 -12.80 6.42 11.69
N ASP A 76 -14.01 6.77 12.11
CA ASP A 76 -14.26 7.81 13.12
C ASP A 76 -13.73 7.40 14.51
#